data_AF-A0A8J2R2D4-F1
#
_entry.id   AF-A0A8J2R2D4-F1
#
_cell.length_a   1.000
_cell.length_b   1.000
_cell.length_c   1.000
_cell.angle_alpha   90.00
_cell.angle_beta   90.00
_cell.angle_gamma   90.00
#
_symmetry.space_group_name_H-M   'P 1'
#
loop_
_entity.id
_entity.type
_entity.pdbx_description
1 polymer ?
#
loop_
_entity_poly.entity_id
_entity_poly.type
_entity_poly.pdbx_seq_one_letter_code
_entity_poly.pdbx_strand_id
1 'polypeptide(L)'
;MSASDNIFCIRENFDEYDEFDLDSPLGLLNSTGYDRSQHTVIYTFGFKGKANGQSVKTIVETYLRIGNINIILFNWEEEATGPLGTISYGNIVAKNVKKLGTKLGDVLVKLVLAGLDINKLHLIGFSLGAQLYGYTGRQVMANNLEIPRITGLDPAGPLYDEGFFESLDKDSAGFVDVFHTNPGALGSEKSQATVDIWFNCEQKYQPGCELDDDPGLRPHRALALSSMSDGFIFGQMSGMINVLREDDSPIFLSEDDVSWIASIMNVTCIVGFAIVGIITEIYGRKVTLTIVSFPVLLCWAMLYFAKEKYTILASRIIVGIAFGGVLPLIYMNIGEYVAPNRRALYVNLIACGMGYVGTMLGHILSIFLDWRNVALIGMIPTGLSTIIPLFWVESPFWLANSGRYEECENAFKALHGSNEISNKELKQLIIKSKTT
;
A
#
# COMPACT_ATOMS: atom_id res chain seq x y z
N MET A 1 15.54 -2.24 -28.78
CA MET A 1 15.40 -0.84 -29.23
C MET A 1 14.22 -0.30 -28.46
N SER A 2 14.35 0.44 -27.37
CA SER A 2 15.32 1.45 -26.92
C SER A 2 15.47 1.28 -25.40
N ALA A 3 16.68 1.20 -24.85
CA ALA A 3 16.90 1.23 -23.41
C ALA A 3 17.05 2.71 -23.01
N SER A 4 16.19 3.25 -22.15
CA SER A 4 16.21 4.68 -21.81
C SER A 4 16.78 4.95 -20.42
N ASP A 5 17.96 4.40 -20.13
CA ASP A 5 18.79 4.85 -19.01
C ASP A 5 19.46 6.19 -19.40
N ASN A 6 18.84 7.30 -19.03
CA ASN A 6 19.20 8.63 -19.52
C ASN A 6 19.59 9.60 -18.40
N ILE A 7 20.42 10.57 -18.76
CA ILE A 7 20.85 11.66 -17.89
C ILE A 7 20.11 12.93 -18.32
N PHE A 8 19.35 13.53 -17.41
CA PHE A 8 18.65 14.78 -17.66
C PHE A 8 19.41 15.93 -17.00
N CYS A 9 19.97 16.82 -17.81
CA CYS A 9 20.57 18.07 -17.34
C CYS A 9 19.47 19.13 -17.26
N ILE A 10 19.05 19.47 -16.05
CA ILE A 10 17.92 20.38 -15.84
C ILE A 10 18.37 21.83 -16.08
N ARG A 11 17.51 22.63 -16.72
CA ARG A 11 17.73 24.05 -17.03
C ARG A 11 17.06 24.93 -15.97
N GLU A 12 16.10 25.77 -16.37
CA GLU A 12 15.46 26.74 -15.46
C GLU A 12 14.33 26.13 -14.62
N ASN A 13 13.65 25.12 -15.16
CA ASN A 13 12.53 24.44 -14.49
C ASN A 13 12.59 22.93 -14.76
N PHE A 14 11.83 22.16 -13.98
CA PHE A 14 11.86 20.69 -14.04
C PHE A 14 11.52 20.13 -15.41
N ASP A 15 10.60 20.77 -16.14
CA ASP A 15 10.13 20.28 -17.44
C ASP A 15 11.07 20.70 -18.59
N GLU A 16 12.06 21.54 -18.32
CA GLU A 16 13.09 21.97 -19.27
C GLU A 16 14.44 21.33 -18.95
N TYR A 17 14.77 20.28 -19.69
CA TYR A 17 16.04 19.58 -19.57
C TYR A 17 16.64 19.21 -20.93
N ASP A 18 17.94 19.04 -20.94
CA ASP A 18 18.67 18.42 -22.04
C ASP A 18 18.89 16.93 -21.68
N GLU A 19 18.51 16.02 -22.57
CA GLU A 19 18.57 14.58 -22.36
C GLU A 19 19.79 13.96 -23.06
N PHE A 20 20.53 13.12 -22.32
CA PHE A 20 21.72 12.45 -22.81
C PHE A 20 21.67 10.95 -22.54
N ASP A 21 21.92 10.14 -23.57
CA ASP A 21 22.10 8.70 -23.45
C ASP A 21 23.44 8.40 -22.73
N LEU A 22 23.43 7.43 -21.80
CA LEU A 22 24.64 6.96 -21.12
C LEU A 22 25.75 6.49 -22.09
N ASP A 23 25.41 6.01 -23.28
CA ASP A 23 26.37 5.58 -24.29
C ASP A 23 27.02 6.78 -25.02
N SER A 24 26.41 7.97 -24.96
CA SER A 24 26.90 9.21 -25.57
C SER A 24 26.83 10.43 -24.64
N PRO A 25 27.49 10.40 -23.46
CA PRO A 25 27.26 11.36 -22.39
C PRO A 25 27.98 12.71 -22.58
N LEU A 26 28.96 12.80 -23.50
CA LEU A 26 29.85 13.96 -23.62
C LEU A 26 29.13 15.27 -23.98
N GLY A 27 27.94 15.17 -24.59
CA GLY A 27 27.09 16.33 -24.89
C GLY A 27 26.69 17.11 -23.62
N LEU A 28 26.64 16.46 -22.46
CA LEU A 28 26.33 17.05 -21.17
C LEU A 28 27.20 18.28 -20.86
N LEU A 29 28.50 18.21 -21.16
CA LEU A 29 29.46 19.28 -20.86
C LEU A 29 29.29 20.53 -21.72
N ASN A 30 28.43 20.46 -22.74
CA ASN A 30 28.07 21.55 -23.64
C ASN A 30 26.57 21.92 -23.51
N SER A 31 25.84 21.29 -22.58
CA SER A 31 24.44 21.62 -22.31
C SER A 31 24.31 23.08 -21.84
N THR A 32 23.21 23.71 -22.24
CA THR A 32 22.89 25.07 -21.75
C THR A 32 22.51 25.09 -20.27
N GLY A 33 22.12 23.94 -19.70
CA GLY A 33 21.85 23.75 -18.28
C GLY A 33 23.09 23.42 -17.45
N TYR A 34 24.28 23.38 -18.04
CA TYR A 34 25.50 22.98 -17.34
C TYR A 34 26.55 24.12 -17.31
N ASP A 35 26.84 24.59 -16.10
CA ASP A 35 27.86 25.59 -15.81
C ASP A 35 29.07 24.97 -15.10
N ARG A 36 30.22 24.93 -15.78
CA ARG A 36 31.49 24.38 -15.26
C ARG A 36 31.99 25.06 -13.98
N SER A 37 31.56 26.30 -13.72
CA SER A 37 31.96 27.02 -12.51
C SER A 37 31.22 26.53 -11.26
N GLN A 38 30.03 25.94 -11.41
CA GLN A 38 29.13 25.57 -10.33
C GLN A 38 29.38 24.15 -9.80
N HIS A 39 28.83 23.86 -8.62
CA HIS A 39 28.78 22.49 -8.09
C HIS A 39 27.76 21.66 -8.87
N THR A 40 28.00 20.35 -8.98
CA THR A 40 27.11 19.45 -9.70
C THR A 40 26.56 18.38 -8.76
N VAL A 41 25.24 18.39 -8.62
CA VAL A 41 24.49 17.38 -7.90
C VAL A 41 23.87 16.42 -8.90
N ILE A 42 24.12 15.12 -8.74
CA ILE A 42 23.47 14.08 -9.53
C ILE A 42 22.53 13.29 -8.62
N TYR A 43 21.22 13.49 -8.82
CA TYR A 43 20.18 12.85 -8.03
C TYR A 43 19.61 11.62 -8.76
N THR A 44 19.29 10.56 -8.03
CA THR A 44 18.53 9.42 -8.58
C THR A 44 17.56 8.81 -7.57
N PHE A 45 16.46 8.26 -8.09
CA PHE A 45 15.40 7.63 -7.34
C PHE A 45 15.59 6.11 -7.18
N GLY A 46 14.68 5.47 -6.45
CA GLY A 46 14.73 4.03 -6.13
C GLY A 46 13.69 3.18 -6.84
N PHE A 47 13.36 2.04 -6.23
CA PHE A 47 12.41 1.06 -6.76
C PHE A 47 11.04 1.69 -7.11
N LYS A 48 10.52 1.39 -8.30
CA LYS A 48 9.27 1.97 -8.85
C LYS A 48 9.24 3.51 -8.90
N GLY A 49 10.39 4.16 -8.78
CA GLY A 49 10.51 5.59 -8.93
C GLY A 49 10.19 6.00 -10.37
N LYS A 50 9.63 7.21 -10.51
CA LYS A 50 9.35 7.80 -11.81
C LYS A 50 10.09 9.11 -11.92
N ALA A 51 10.62 9.42 -13.10
CA ALA A 51 11.30 10.69 -13.33
C ALA A 51 10.37 11.87 -13.01
N ASN A 52 9.11 11.81 -13.48
CA ASN A 52 8.07 12.82 -13.20
C ASN A 52 7.34 12.58 -11.85
N GLY A 53 7.92 11.79 -10.93
CA GLY A 53 7.33 11.56 -9.62
C GLY A 53 7.41 12.78 -8.71
N GLN A 54 6.41 12.99 -7.85
CA GLN A 54 6.37 14.15 -6.94
C GLN A 54 7.62 14.23 -6.03
N SER A 55 8.15 13.09 -5.58
CA SER A 55 9.36 13.04 -4.75
C SER A 55 10.60 13.55 -5.49
N VAL A 56 10.75 13.11 -6.75
CA VAL A 56 11.84 13.55 -7.65
C VAL A 56 11.73 15.04 -7.94
N LYS A 57 10.53 15.49 -8.34
CA LYS A 57 10.23 16.92 -8.58
C LYS A 57 10.59 17.78 -7.38
N THR A 58 10.17 17.36 -6.19
CA THR A 58 10.42 18.12 -4.96
C THR A 58 11.91 18.34 -4.72
N ILE A 59 12.76 17.32 -4.91
CA ILE A 59 14.20 17.45 -4.72
C ILE A 59 14.82 18.33 -5.81
N VAL A 60 14.51 18.07 -7.08
CA VAL A 60 15.07 18.82 -8.21
C VAL A 60 14.67 20.30 -8.15
N GLU A 61 13.39 20.60 -7.94
CA GLU A 61 12.89 21.98 -7.79
C GLU A 61 13.51 22.69 -6.58
N THR A 62 13.82 21.95 -5.50
CA THR A 62 14.49 22.56 -4.34
C THR A 62 15.90 23.03 -4.71
N TYR A 63 16.66 22.24 -5.46
CA TYR A 63 17.98 22.65 -5.95
C TYR A 63 17.89 23.82 -6.96
N LEU A 64 16.88 23.81 -7.84
CA LEU A 64 16.64 24.93 -8.74
C LEU A 64 16.35 26.24 -7.98
N ARG A 65 15.60 26.18 -6.87
CA ARG A 65 15.32 27.35 -6.02
C ARG A 65 16.53 27.85 -5.26
N ILE A 66 17.45 26.98 -4.85
CA ILE A 66 18.72 27.38 -4.22
C ILE A 66 19.57 28.15 -5.23
N GLY A 67 19.57 27.70 -6.50
CA GLY A 67 20.38 28.28 -7.57
C GLY A 67 21.88 28.01 -7.42
N ASN A 68 22.67 28.43 -8.41
CA ASN A 68 24.14 28.27 -8.45
C ASN A 68 24.64 26.82 -8.29
N ILE A 69 23.83 25.84 -8.68
CA ILE A 69 24.15 24.41 -8.73
C ILE A 69 23.62 23.84 -10.04
N ASN A 70 24.42 22.99 -10.68
CA ASN A 70 23.97 22.11 -11.74
C ASN A 70 23.23 20.93 -11.10
N ILE A 71 21.94 20.76 -11.40
CA ILE A 71 21.17 19.59 -10.97
C ILE A 71 20.95 18.65 -12.15
N ILE A 72 21.40 17.41 -11.98
CA ILE A 72 21.30 16.35 -12.97
C ILE A 72 20.44 15.24 -12.39
N LEU A 73 19.42 14.80 -13.12
CA LEU A 73 18.63 13.63 -12.76
C LEU A 73 19.11 12.43 -13.56
N PHE A 74 19.54 11.38 -12.87
CA PHE A 74 19.78 10.08 -13.50
C PHE A 74 18.48 9.26 -13.52
N ASN A 75 17.91 9.10 -14.71
CA ASN A 75 16.64 8.41 -14.96
C ASN A 75 16.89 6.96 -15.38
N TRP A 76 16.32 6.04 -14.61
CA TRP A 76 16.35 4.58 -14.84
C TRP A 76 14.96 3.96 -14.54
N GLU A 77 13.88 4.69 -14.87
CA GLU A 77 12.49 4.33 -14.53
C GLU A 77 12.08 2.94 -15.04
N GLU A 78 12.51 2.56 -16.25
CA GLU A 78 12.18 1.27 -16.87
C GLU A 78 12.80 0.11 -16.05
N GLU A 79 14.06 0.26 -15.68
CA GLU A 79 14.86 -0.71 -14.94
C GLU A 79 14.48 -0.76 -13.45
N ALA A 80 14.00 0.36 -12.90
CA ALA A 80 13.60 0.49 -11.50
C ALA A 80 12.29 -0.24 -11.15
N THR A 81 11.47 -0.60 -12.14
CA THR A 81 10.17 -1.27 -11.93
C THR A 81 10.22 -2.75 -12.29
N GLY A 82 10.95 -3.10 -13.36
CA GLY A 82 10.98 -4.45 -13.92
C GLY A 82 9.66 -4.87 -14.59
N PRO A 83 9.65 -5.99 -15.36
CA PRO A 83 8.51 -6.38 -16.19
C PRO A 83 7.28 -6.87 -15.41
N LEU A 84 7.44 -7.24 -14.13
CA LEU A 84 6.37 -7.78 -13.27
C LEU A 84 6.19 -6.97 -11.96
N GLY A 85 6.65 -5.73 -11.91
CA GLY A 85 6.47 -4.84 -10.76
C GLY A 85 7.12 -5.38 -9.48
N THR A 86 6.36 -5.51 -8.38
CA THR A 86 6.91 -5.93 -7.06
C THR A 86 7.60 -7.29 -7.10
N ILE A 87 7.13 -8.21 -7.95
CA ILE A 87 7.70 -9.55 -8.10
C ILE A 87 9.13 -9.49 -8.66
N SER A 88 9.48 -8.41 -9.38
CA SER A 88 10.79 -8.21 -9.99
C SER A 88 11.86 -7.69 -9.03
N TYR A 89 11.52 -7.32 -7.79
CA TYR A 89 12.44 -6.67 -6.84
C TYR A 89 13.74 -7.48 -6.63
N GLY A 90 13.60 -8.77 -6.30
CA GLY A 90 14.73 -9.59 -5.90
C GLY A 90 15.77 -9.82 -6.99
N ASN A 91 15.46 -10.67 -7.97
CA ASN A 91 16.46 -11.18 -8.92
C ASN A 91 16.70 -10.31 -10.16
N ILE A 92 15.86 -9.32 -10.43
CA ILE A 92 15.95 -8.51 -11.65
C ILE A 92 16.42 -7.11 -11.30
N VAL A 93 15.69 -6.38 -10.46
CA VAL A 93 15.99 -4.96 -10.23
C VAL A 93 17.29 -4.78 -9.44
N ALA A 94 17.56 -5.57 -8.39
CA ALA A 94 18.83 -5.47 -7.68
C ALA A 94 20.06 -5.80 -8.57
N LYS A 95 19.91 -6.70 -9.56
CA LYS A 95 20.97 -6.95 -10.55
C LYS A 95 21.15 -5.78 -11.52
N ASN A 96 20.05 -5.13 -11.91
CA ASN A 96 20.11 -3.91 -12.72
C ASN A 96 20.87 -2.81 -11.99
N VAL A 97 20.65 -2.63 -10.69
CA VAL A 97 21.36 -1.62 -9.86
C VAL A 97 22.88 -1.78 -9.96
N LYS A 98 23.41 -3.01 -9.81
CA LYS A 98 24.85 -3.26 -9.99
C LYS A 98 25.34 -2.92 -11.40
N LYS A 99 24.61 -3.36 -12.43
CA LYS A 99 24.97 -3.13 -13.83
C LYS A 99 24.97 -1.64 -14.17
N LEU A 100 23.92 -0.93 -13.78
CA LEU A 100 23.74 0.50 -14.04
C LEU A 100 24.70 1.36 -13.25
N GLY A 101 24.90 1.05 -11.96
CA GLY A 101 25.86 1.78 -11.13
C GLY A 101 27.28 1.69 -11.69
N THR A 102 27.69 0.50 -12.13
CA THR A 102 28.99 0.30 -12.81
C THR A 102 29.05 1.08 -14.14
N LYS A 103 28.02 0.98 -14.99
CA LYS A 103 27.96 1.71 -16.27
C LYS A 103 28.04 3.23 -16.06
N LEU A 104 27.32 3.76 -15.07
CA LEU A 104 27.34 5.18 -14.73
C LEU A 104 28.71 5.61 -14.18
N GLY A 105 29.40 4.74 -13.43
CA GLY A 105 30.78 4.98 -13.01
C GLY A 105 31.72 5.18 -14.19
N ASP A 106 31.67 4.29 -15.20
CA ASP A 106 32.45 4.44 -16.44
C ASP A 106 32.13 5.74 -17.19
N VAL A 107 30.85 6.14 -17.19
CA VAL A 107 30.41 7.39 -17.80
C VAL A 107 30.96 8.61 -17.05
N LEU A 108 30.94 8.61 -15.72
CA LEU A 108 31.54 9.67 -14.92
C LEU A 108 33.04 9.78 -15.16
N VAL A 109 33.76 8.65 -15.23
CA VAL A 109 35.19 8.64 -15.59
C VAL A 109 35.40 9.32 -16.95
N LYS A 110 34.61 8.97 -17.97
CA LYS A 110 34.69 9.61 -19.31
C LYS A 110 34.41 11.12 -19.25
N LEU A 111 33.41 11.54 -18.48
CA LEU A 111 33.07 12.95 -18.32
C LEU A 111 34.18 13.71 -17.60
N VAL A 112 34.79 13.13 -16.56
CA VAL A 112 35.93 13.72 -15.84
C VAL A 112 37.13 13.89 -16.76
N LEU A 113 37.45 12.86 -17.55
CA LEU A 113 38.51 12.94 -18.56
C LEU A 113 38.21 13.99 -19.66
N ALA A 114 36.93 14.28 -19.92
CA ALA A 114 36.49 15.30 -20.86
C ALA A 114 36.36 16.71 -20.26
N GLY A 115 36.62 16.87 -18.95
CA GLY A 115 36.68 18.17 -18.27
C GLY A 115 35.58 18.45 -17.24
N LEU A 116 34.80 17.44 -16.83
CA LEU A 116 33.97 17.52 -15.62
C LEU A 116 34.87 17.62 -14.38
N ASP A 117 34.72 18.65 -13.57
CA ASP A 117 35.49 18.80 -12.33
C ASP A 117 34.95 17.87 -11.25
N ILE A 118 35.67 16.79 -10.99
CA ILE A 118 35.28 15.77 -10.02
C ILE A 118 35.15 16.32 -8.60
N ASN A 119 35.93 17.34 -8.24
CA ASN A 119 35.96 17.92 -6.89
C ASN A 119 34.67 18.67 -6.53
N LYS A 120 33.83 18.94 -7.55
CA LYS A 120 32.55 19.63 -7.42
C LYS A 120 31.35 18.69 -7.46
N LEU A 121 31.57 17.37 -7.50
CA LEU A 121 30.52 16.38 -7.61
C LEU A 121 29.94 15.97 -6.26
N HIS A 122 28.62 15.85 -6.23
CA HIS A 122 27.86 15.25 -5.14
C HIS A 122 26.79 14.33 -5.69
N LEU A 123 26.83 13.04 -5.35
CA LEU A 123 25.78 12.10 -5.72
C LEU A 123 24.76 11.94 -4.59
N ILE A 124 23.46 11.97 -4.91
CA ILE A 124 22.37 11.80 -3.93
C ILE A 124 21.41 10.73 -4.42
N GLY A 125 21.39 9.58 -3.76
CA GLY A 125 20.56 8.44 -4.16
C GLY A 125 19.50 8.12 -3.12
N PHE A 126 18.27 7.86 -3.54
CA PHE A 126 17.20 7.37 -2.66
C PHE A 126 16.96 5.87 -2.81
N SER A 127 16.83 5.13 -1.70
CA SER A 127 16.51 3.69 -1.69
C SER A 127 17.48 2.86 -2.54
N LEU A 128 17.02 2.16 -3.58
CA LEU A 128 17.91 1.45 -4.53
C LEU A 128 18.87 2.39 -5.29
N GLY A 129 18.51 3.66 -5.45
CA GLY A 129 19.38 4.68 -6.02
C GLY A 129 20.60 4.98 -5.15
N ALA A 130 20.49 4.85 -3.82
CA ALA A 130 21.64 4.96 -2.93
C ALA A 130 22.61 3.79 -3.15
N GLN A 131 22.07 2.57 -3.26
CA GLN A 131 22.86 1.37 -3.54
C GLN A 131 23.53 1.44 -4.93
N LEU A 132 22.83 2.02 -5.92
CA LEU A 132 23.38 2.30 -7.24
C LEU A 132 24.64 3.15 -7.17
N TYR A 133 24.63 4.21 -6.36
CA TYR A 133 25.79 5.05 -6.18
C TYR A 133 26.93 4.42 -5.38
N GLY A 134 26.66 3.41 -4.55
CA GLY A 134 27.71 2.57 -3.98
C GLY A 134 28.52 1.85 -5.06
N TYR A 135 27.86 1.35 -6.12
CA TYR A 135 28.56 0.78 -7.28
C TYR A 135 29.23 1.83 -8.15
N THR A 136 28.56 2.96 -8.40
CA THR A 136 29.13 4.07 -9.18
C THR A 136 30.43 4.60 -8.57
N GLY A 137 30.42 4.87 -7.27
CA GLY A 137 31.58 5.41 -6.56
C GLY A 137 32.78 4.48 -6.60
N ARG A 138 32.58 3.19 -6.30
CA ARG A 138 33.65 2.18 -6.40
C ARG A 138 34.20 2.02 -7.80
N GLN A 139 33.37 2.10 -8.83
CA GLN A 139 33.82 2.04 -10.22
C GLN A 139 34.69 3.27 -10.58
N VAL A 140 34.35 4.46 -10.08
CA VAL A 140 35.18 5.66 -10.24
C VAL A 140 36.52 5.50 -9.50
N MET A 141 36.51 4.96 -8.27
CA MET A 141 37.72 4.67 -7.48
C MET A 141 38.63 3.63 -8.11
N ALA A 142 38.06 2.61 -8.76
CA ALA A 142 38.83 1.63 -9.54
C ALA A 142 39.62 2.27 -10.70
N ASN A 143 39.23 3.48 -11.13
CA ASN A 143 39.92 4.28 -12.14
C ASN A 143 40.84 5.37 -11.55
N ASN A 144 41.21 5.27 -10.27
CA ASN A 144 42.06 6.24 -9.54
C ASN A 144 41.47 7.66 -9.46
N LEU A 145 40.14 7.76 -9.45
CA LEU A 145 39.40 8.99 -9.26
C LEU A 145 38.54 8.85 -8.00
N GLU A 146 38.26 9.93 -7.28
CA GLU A 146 37.45 9.86 -6.07
C GLU A 146 36.30 10.86 -6.14
N ILE A 147 35.08 10.38 -5.90
CA ILE A 147 33.91 11.25 -5.76
C ILE A 147 33.98 11.88 -4.37
N PRO A 148 33.89 13.21 -4.23
CA PRO A 148 34.02 13.87 -2.93
C PRO A 148 32.93 13.47 -1.95
N ARG A 149 31.69 13.34 -2.41
CA ARG A 149 30.55 13.04 -1.55
C ARG A 149 29.48 12.18 -2.21
N ILE A 150 28.99 11.19 -1.47
CA ILE A 150 27.76 10.45 -1.77
C ILE A 150 26.82 10.54 -0.57
N THR A 151 25.59 10.98 -0.79
CA THR A 151 24.52 10.94 0.22
C THR A 151 23.52 9.83 -0.10
N GLY A 152 23.33 8.92 0.84
CA GLY A 152 22.31 7.86 0.76
C GLY A 152 21.06 8.26 1.53
N LEU A 153 19.95 8.51 0.84
CA LEU A 153 18.65 8.75 1.45
C LEU A 153 17.93 7.41 1.62
N ASP A 154 17.88 6.92 2.86
CA ASP A 154 17.27 5.65 3.26
C ASP A 154 17.63 4.47 2.32
N PRO A 155 18.93 4.09 2.23
CA PRO A 155 19.39 3.05 1.31
C PRO A 155 18.62 1.75 1.51
N ALA A 156 18.28 1.05 0.42
CA ALA A 156 17.48 -0.17 0.50
C ALA A 156 18.19 -1.28 1.29
N GLY A 157 17.55 -1.81 2.33
CA GLY A 157 18.07 -2.92 3.15
C GLY A 157 17.92 -4.31 2.50
N PRO A 158 16.75 -4.69 1.98
CA PRO A 158 16.52 -6.04 1.46
C PRO A 158 17.51 -6.43 0.36
N LEU A 159 18.15 -7.61 0.52
CA LEU A 159 19.23 -8.18 -0.27
C LEU A 159 20.64 -7.59 -0.04
N TYR A 160 20.72 -6.39 0.54
CA TYR A 160 21.99 -5.71 0.81
C TYR A 160 22.44 -5.98 2.25
N ASP A 161 21.51 -5.95 3.20
CA ASP A 161 21.78 -6.23 4.60
C ASP A 161 22.15 -7.70 4.84
N GLU A 162 21.56 -8.61 4.08
CA GLU A 162 21.90 -10.04 4.12
C GLU A 162 23.18 -10.38 3.33
N GLY A 163 23.73 -9.41 2.57
CA GLY A 163 25.00 -9.56 1.84
C GLY A 163 24.88 -10.26 0.48
N PHE A 164 23.68 -10.34 -0.12
CA PHE A 164 23.54 -10.85 -1.50
C PHE A 164 24.09 -9.86 -2.53
N PHE A 165 23.99 -8.56 -2.25
CA PHE A 165 24.58 -7.48 -3.03
C PHE A 165 25.47 -6.60 -2.14
N GLU A 166 26.40 -5.90 -2.79
CA GLU A 166 27.32 -4.99 -2.12
C GLU A 166 26.58 -3.69 -1.82
N SER A 167 26.64 -3.26 -0.56
CA SER A 167 25.90 -2.07 -0.07
C SER A 167 26.68 -0.79 -0.32
N LEU A 168 26.03 0.37 -0.29
CA LEU A 168 26.69 1.66 -0.11
C LEU A 168 27.39 1.67 1.26
N ASP A 169 28.66 2.07 1.29
CA ASP A 169 29.47 2.17 2.51
C ASP A 169 30.47 3.33 2.42
N LYS A 170 31.22 3.56 3.50
CA LYS A 170 32.26 4.58 3.62
C LYS A 170 33.37 4.49 2.56
N ASP A 171 33.55 3.34 1.93
CA ASP A 171 34.61 3.11 0.93
C ASP A 171 34.11 3.42 -0.49
N SER A 172 32.87 3.90 -0.63
CA SER A 172 32.26 4.24 -1.92
C SER A 172 32.62 5.66 -2.41
N ALA A 173 33.10 6.55 -1.54
CA ALA A 173 33.51 7.92 -1.88
C ALA A 173 34.37 8.54 -0.76
N GLY A 174 34.96 9.71 -1.00
CA GLY A 174 35.76 10.42 0.01
C GLY A 174 34.97 10.79 1.28
N PHE A 175 33.66 11.00 1.15
CA PHE A 175 32.74 11.16 2.26
C PHE A 175 31.36 10.56 1.94
N VAL A 176 30.85 9.70 2.82
CA VAL A 176 29.54 9.08 2.65
C VAL A 176 28.67 9.38 3.86
N ASP A 177 27.55 10.06 3.63
CA ASP A 177 26.55 10.34 4.65
C ASP A 177 25.21 9.67 4.34
N VAL A 178 24.67 8.94 5.30
CA VAL A 178 23.44 8.16 5.13
C VAL A 178 22.36 8.64 6.10
N PHE A 179 21.15 8.82 5.56
CA PHE A 179 20.00 9.35 6.26
C PHE A 179 18.99 8.21 6.41
N HIS A 180 18.93 7.62 7.59
CA HIS A 180 18.04 6.51 7.91
C HIS A 180 16.69 7.05 8.41
N THR A 181 15.61 6.59 7.78
CA THR A 181 14.24 6.99 8.10
C THR A 181 13.27 5.82 8.20
N ASN A 182 13.61 4.65 7.65
CA ASN A 182 12.82 3.44 7.74
C ASN A 182 13.68 2.16 7.86
N PRO A 183 14.66 2.13 8.77
CA PRO A 183 15.54 0.97 8.94
C PRO A 183 14.75 -0.27 9.40
N GLY A 184 15.12 -1.44 8.88
CA GLY A 184 14.54 -2.73 9.30
C GLY A 184 13.23 -3.10 8.62
N ALA A 185 12.62 -2.14 7.93
CA ALA A 185 11.49 -2.38 7.05
C ALA A 185 11.93 -2.41 5.59
N LEU A 186 12.21 -1.24 5.00
CA LEU A 186 12.69 -1.12 3.62
C LEU A 186 14.10 -0.51 3.53
N GLY A 187 14.47 0.33 4.50
CA GLY A 187 15.80 0.89 4.65
C GLY A 187 16.76 -0.07 5.35
N SER A 188 18.06 0.12 5.12
CA SER A 188 19.13 -0.65 5.74
C SER A 188 19.21 -0.38 7.25
N GLU A 189 19.47 -1.42 8.03
CA GLU A 189 19.76 -1.30 9.48
C GLU A 189 21.25 -1.13 9.76
N LYS A 190 22.09 -1.18 8.73
CA LYS A 190 23.55 -1.18 8.90
C LYS A 190 24.10 0.24 8.98
N SER A 191 24.98 0.45 9.95
CA SER A 191 25.85 1.63 10.01
C SER A 191 27.18 1.31 9.33
N GLN A 192 27.31 1.73 8.07
CA GLN A 192 28.49 1.48 7.24
C GLN A 192 29.02 2.73 6.54
N ALA A 193 28.37 3.88 6.71
CA ALA A 193 28.77 5.14 6.09
C ALA A 193 29.89 5.84 6.88
N THR A 194 30.43 6.94 6.35
CA THR A 194 31.30 7.82 7.14
C THR A 194 30.50 8.46 8.27
N VAL A 195 29.25 8.84 7.99
CA VAL A 195 28.29 9.34 8.97
C VAL A 195 26.92 8.73 8.70
N ASP A 196 26.35 8.07 9.71
CA ASP A 196 24.97 7.57 9.69
C ASP A 196 24.09 8.46 10.59
N ILE A 197 23.05 9.05 10.02
CA ILE A 197 22.09 9.92 10.71
C ILE A 197 20.75 9.18 10.80
N TRP A 198 20.25 9.00 12.02
CA TRP A 198 19.04 8.23 12.32
C TRP A 198 17.93 9.18 12.75
N PHE A 199 16.99 9.48 11.85
CA PHE A 199 15.89 10.39 12.14
C PHE A 199 14.77 9.62 12.84
N ASN A 200 14.37 10.02 14.04
CA ASN A 200 13.19 9.47 14.76
C ASN A 200 13.11 7.93 14.83
N CYS A 201 14.23 7.21 14.70
CA CYS A 201 14.27 5.74 14.59
C CYS A 201 14.05 5.02 15.94
N GLU A 202 13.88 5.75 17.04
CA GLU A 202 13.40 5.21 18.31
C GLU A 202 11.94 4.73 18.22
N GLN A 203 11.19 5.28 17.26
CA GLN A 203 9.81 4.94 16.97
C GLN A 203 9.74 4.02 15.74
N LYS A 204 8.71 3.17 15.68
CA LYS A 204 8.50 2.24 14.57
C LYS A 204 8.25 2.95 13.23
N TYR A 205 7.72 4.17 13.26
CA TYR A 205 7.39 4.97 12.07
C TYR A 205 7.88 6.40 12.25
N GLN A 206 8.22 7.08 11.15
CA GLN A 206 8.46 8.52 11.19
C GLN A 206 7.18 9.27 11.61
N PRO A 207 7.29 10.35 12.41
CA PRO A 207 6.16 11.21 12.73
C PRO A 207 5.42 11.64 11.45
N GLY A 208 4.11 11.38 11.39
CA GLY A 208 3.27 11.67 10.20
C GLY A 208 3.35 10.64 9.07
N CYS A 209 4.25 9.66 9.13
CA CYS A 209 4.27 8.46 8.28
C CYS A 209 3.69 7.23 8.98
N GLU A 210 3.28 7.37 10.25
CA GLU A 210 2.46 6.39 10.94
C GLU A 210 1.30 6.00 10.00
N LEU A 211 1.22 4.71 9.67
CA LEU A 211 0.00 4.13 9.10
C LEU A 211 -1.08 4.07 10.18
N ASP A 212 -1.23 5.13 10.98
CA ASP A 212 -2.14 5.22 12.10
C ASP A 212 -2.42 3.86 12.77
N ASP A 213 -1.36 3.23 13.27
CA ASP A 213 -1.42 1.89 13.84
C ASP A 213 -1.91 1.99 15.30
N ASP A 214 -3.18 2.38 15.49
CA ASP A 214 -3.96 1.78 16.58
C ASP A 214 -4.73 0.58 16.00
N PRO A 215 -4.21 -0.66 16.18
CA PRO A 215 -4.82 -1.87 15.65
C PRO A 215 -6.22 -2.17 16.22
N GLY A 216 -6.65 -1.51 17.31
CA GLY A 216 -7.94 -1.73 17.95
C GLY A 216 -9.03 -0.72 17.58
N LEU A 217 -8.66 0.43 17.02
CA LEU A 217 -9.58 1.57 16.92
C LEU A 217 -10.12 1.81 15.50
N ARG A 218 -9.52 1.19 14.47
CA ARG A 218 -9.83 1.51 13.07
C ARG A 218 -10.71 0.47 12.36
N PRO A 219 -11.76 0.90 11.63
CA PRO A 219 -12.73 -0.02 11.05
C PRO A 219 -12.23 -0.97 9.98
N HIS A 220 -11.15 -0.61 9.27
CA HIS A 220 -10.72 -1.33 8.06
C HIS A 220 -10.46 -2.84 8.29
N ARG A 221 -9.99 -3.25 9.48
CA ARG A 221 -9.72 -4.67 9.78
C ARG A 221 -10.99 -5.49 9.95
N ALA A 222 -11.98 -5.00 10.70
CA ALA A 222 -13.22 -5.75 10.82
C ALA A 222 -14.05 -5.66 9.53
N LEU A 223 -13.97 -4.58 8.76
CA LEU A 223 -14.55 -4.54 7.42
C LEU A 223 -13.92 -5.57 6.47
N ALA A 224 -12.59 -5.76 6.55
CA ALA A 224 -11.89 -6.82 5.82
C ALA A 224 -12.35 -8.22 6.25
N LEU A 225 -12.53 -8.45 7.55
CA LEU A 225 -13.06 -9.72 8.08
C LEU A 225 -14.54 -9.93 7.70
N SER A 226 -15.37 -8.89 7.70
CA SER A 226 -16.75 -8.94 7.20
C SER A 226 -16.77 -9.35 5.73
N SER A 227 -16.00 -8.68 4.88
CA SER A 227 -15.94 -9.00 3.46
C SER A 227 -15.39 -10.41 3.20
N MET A 228 -14.36 -10.83 3.94
CA MET A 228 -13.85 -12.20 3.87
C MET A 228 -14.89 -13.23 4.30
N SER A 229 -15.60 -12.96 5.41
CA SER A 229 -16.72 -13.79 5.87
C SER A 229 -17.79 -13.92 4.78
N ASP A 230 -18.13 -12.82 4.12
CA ASP A 230 -19.13 -12.81 3.05
C ASP A 230 -18.71 -13.69 1.87
N GLY A 231 -17.46 -13.54 1.41
CA GLY A 231 -16.89 -14.39 0.36
C GLY A 231 -16.88 -15.87 0.74
N PHE A 232 -16.56 -16.17 2.00
CA PHE A 232 -16.51 -17.54 2.50
C PHE A 232 -17.85 -18.26 2.38
N ILE A 233 -18.98 -17.56 2.55
CA ILE A 233 -20.33 -18.10 2.36
C ILE A 233 -20.50 -18.65 0.94
N PHE A 234 -19.98 -17.94 -0.07
CA PHE A 234 -20.05 -18.39 -1.47
C PHE A 234 -19.13 -19.57 -1.75
N GLY A 235 -17.90 -19.54 -1.23
CA GLY A 235 -16.94 -20.64 -1.43
C GLY A 235 -17.43 -21.96 -0.83
N GLN A 236 -17.94 -21.92 0.41
CA GLN A 236 -18.44 -23.08 1.14
C GLN A 236 -19.62 -23.78 0.44
N MET A 237 -20.44 -23.02 -0.29
CA MET A 237 -21.61 -23.56 -1.00
C MET A 237 -21.24 -24.63 -2.03
N SER A 238 -20.10 -24.46 -2.71
CA SER A 238 -19.68 -25.37 -3.77
C SER A 238 -19.45 -26.81 -3.28
N GLY A 239 -18.72 -27.00 -2.18
CA GLY A 239 -18.48 -28.32 -1.60
C GLY A 239 -19.75 -28.95 -1.03
N MET A 240 -20.55 -28.14 -0.33
CA MET A 240 -21.80 -28.60 0.27
C MET A 240 -22.78 -29.12 -0.79
N ILE A 241 -22.98 -28.40 -1.89
CA ILE A 241 -23.88 -28.84 -2.96
C ILE A 241 -23.37 -30.13 -3.60
N ASN A 242 -22.06 -30.23 -3.86
CA ASN A 242 -21.50 -31.43 -4.50
C ASN A 242 -21.77 -32.70 -3.69
N VAL A 243 -21.54 -32.66 -2.37
CA VAL A 243 -21.77 -33.80 -1.48
C VAL A 243 -23.26 -34.11 -1.31
N LEU A 244 -24.10 -33.08 -1.14
CA LEU A 244 -25.53 -33.28 -0.86
C LEU A 244 -26.35 -33.70 -2.09
N ARG A 245 -25.76 -33.68 -3.30
CA ARG A 245 -26.35 -34.19 -4.54
C ARG A 245 -26.12 -35.68 -4.77
N GLU A 246 -25.26 -36.33 -4.00
CA GLU A 246 -25.05 -37.77 -4.10
C GLU A 246 -26.32 -38.51 -3.65
N ASP A 247 -26.73 -39.56 -4.37
CA ASP A 247 -27.98 -40.29 -4.11
C ASP A 247 -28.03 -40.89 -2.68
N ASP A 248 -26.86 -41.17 -2.12
CA ASP A 248 -26.60 -41.76 -0.81
C ASP A 248 -26.65 -40.73 0.34
N SER A 249 -26.79 -39.44 -0.01
CA SER A 249 -26.75 -38.32 0.93
C SER A 249 -27.90 -38.39 1.95
N PRO A 250 -27.63 -38.18 3.25
CA PRO A 250 -28.68 -38.09 4.27
C PRO A 250 -29.60 -36.88 4.07
N ILE A 251 -29.18 -35.87 3.31
CA ILE A 251 -29.97 -34.69 2.94
C ILE A 251 -29.86 -34.51 1.43
N PHE A 252 -30.49 -35.41 0.67
CA PHE A 252 -30.49 -35.34 -0.79
C PHE A 252 -31.10 -34.03 -1.31
N LEU A 253 -30.41 -33.37 -2.24
CA LEU A 253 -30.87 -32.15 -2.91
C LEU A 253 -31.18 -32.43 -4.39
N SER A 254 -32.41 -32.13 -4.81
CA SER A 254 -32.77 -32.14 -6.24
C SER A 254 -32.18 -30.94 -6.99
N GLU A 255 -32.21 -30.99 -8.33
CA GLU A 255 -31.88 -29.84 -9.20
C GLU A 255 -32.69 -28.58 -8.82
N ASP A 256 -33.97 -28.74 -8.50
CA ASP A 256 -34.83 -27.65 -8.04
C ASP A 256 -34.38 -27.10 -6.68
N ASP A 257 -34.00 -27.98 -5.74
CA ASP A 257 -33.53 -27.57 -4.41
C ASP A 257 -32.23 -26.75 -4.53
N VAL A 258 -31.30 -27.19 -5.38
CA VAL A 258 -30.04 -26.48 -5.66
C VAL A 258 -30.31 -25.10 -6.26
N SER A 259 -31.24 -25.04 -7.22
CA SER A 259 -31.65 -23.78 -7.87
C SER A 259 -32.24 -22.79 -6.86
N TRP A 260 -33.09 -23.26 -5.94
CA TRP A 260 -33.64 -22.43 -4.85
C TRP A 260 -32.56 -21.97 -3.89
N ILE A 261 -31.67 -22.87 -3.45
CA ILE A 261 -30.58 -22.57 -2.53
C ILE A 261 -29.64 -21.50 -3.11
N ALA A 262 -29.34 -21.55 -4.41
CA ALA A 262 -28.47 -20.60 -5.09
C ALA A 262 -29.14 -19.22 -5.31
N SER A 263 -30.44 -19.19 -5.60
CA SER A 263 -31.15 -17.96 -5.99
C SER A 263 -31.78 -17.19 -4.82
N ILE A 264 -32.31 -17.89 -3.80
CA ILE A 264 -33.12 -17.25 -2.74
C ILE A 264 -32.32 -16.26 -1.89
N MET A 265 -31.02 -16.49 -1.75
CA MET A 265 -30.11 -15.58 -1.07
C MET A 265 -30.09 -14.22 -1.77
N ASN A 266 -29.93 -14.20 -3.09
CA ASN A 266 -29.90 -12.95 -3.88
C ASN A 266 -31.24 -12.21 -3.85
N VAL A 267 -32.36 -12.94 -3.88
CA VAL A 267 -33.71 -12.34 -3.79
C VAL A 267 -33.90 -11.66 -2.43
N THR A 268 -33.46 -12.32 -1.36
CA THR A 268 -33.63 -11.81 0.02
C THR A 268 -32.63 -10.69 0.36
N CYS A 269 -31.51 -10.57 -0.36
CA CYS A 269 -30.61 -9.40 -0.27
C CYS A 269 -31.32 -8.08 -0.51
N ILE A 270 -32.32 -8.03 -1.41
CA ILE A 270 -33.10 -6.82 -1.71
C ILE A 270 -33.74 -6.24 -0.44
N VAL A 271 -34.24 -7.12 0.43
CA VAL A 271 -34.82 -6.74 1.72
C VAL A 271 -33.74 -6.16 2.65
N GLY A 272 -32.56 -6.78 2.67
CA GLY A 272 -31.40 -6.29 3.43
C GLY A 272 -30.98 -4.88 3.03
N PHE A 273 -30.87 -4.60 1.72
CA PHE A 273 -30.54 -3.27 1.21
C PHE A 273 -31.54 -2.19 1.65
N ALA A 274 -32.83 -2.51 1.67
CA ALA A 274 -33.87 -1.56 2.03
C ALA A 274 -33.86 -1.21 3.53
N ILE A 275 -33.63 -2.22 4.38
CA ILE A 275 -33.72 -2.03 5.84
C ILE A 275 -32.45 -1.41 6.41
N VAL A 276 -31.27 -1.76 5.88
CA VAL A 276 -29.99 -1.33 6.49
C VAL A 276 -29.84 0.18 6.53
N GLY A 277 -30.30 0.92 5.51
CA GLY A 277 -30.23 2.37 5.49
C GLY A 277 -30.96 3.03 6.67
N ILE A 278 -32.10 2.46 7.08
CA ILE A 278 -32.87 2.94 8.23
C ILE A 278 -32.11 2.64 9.53
N ILE A 279 -31.60 1.42 9.68
CA ILE A 279 -30.87 1.01 10.89
C ILE A 279 -29.59 1.85 11.06
N THR A 280 -28.87 2.12 9.97
CA THR A 280 -27.63 2.91 10.00
C THR A 280 -27.83 4.35 10.44
N GLU A 281 -28.97 4.96 10.11
CA GLU A 281 -29.30 6.31 10.55
C GLU A 281 -29.67 6.35 12.04
N ILE A 282 -30.33 5.30 12.55
CA ILE A 282 -30.76 5.22 13.96
C ILE A 282 -29.60 4.86 14.90
N TYR A 283 -28.82 3.84 14.57
CA TYR A 283 -27.86 3.23 15.50
C TYR A 283 -26.39 3.53 15.18
N GLY A 284 -26.11 4.21 14.06
CA GLY A 284 -24.75 4.46 13.60
C GLY A 284 -24.15 3.25 12.86
N ARG A 285 -22.89 3.36 12.44
CA ARG A 285 -22.28 2.38 11.54
C ARG A 285 -21.85 1.11 12.27
N LYS A 286 -21.27 1.24 13.47
CA LYS A 286 -20.65 0.11 14.17
C LYS A 286 -21.65 -0.84 14.80
N VAL A 287 -22.69 -0.28 15.40
CA VAL A 287 -23.79 -1.06 16.01
C VAL A 287 -24.59 -1.73 14.90
N THR A 288 -24.86 -1.03 13.80
CA THR A 288 -25.57 -1.63 12.66
C THR A 288 -24.79 -2.81 12.08
N LEU A 289 -23.47 -2.69 11.91
CA LEU A 289 -22.64 -3.79 11.39
C LEU A 289 -22.73 -5.03 12.29
N THR A 290 -22.72 -4.84 13.61
CA THR A 290 -22.91 -5.92 14.59
C THR A 290 -24.30 -6.56 14.44
N ILE A 291 -25.36 -5.75 14.39
CA ILE A 291 -26.75 -6.22 14.27
C ILE A 291 -26.95 -7.05 13.00
N VAL A 292 -26.42 -6.60 11.85
CA VAL A 292 -26.60 -7.31 10.58
C VAL A 292 -25.66 -8.52 10.44
N SER A 293 -24.50 -8.54 11.11
CA SER A 293 -23.56 -9.67 11.05
C SER A 293 -23.96 -10.82 11.98
N PHE A 294 -24.64 -10.54 13.09
CA PHE A 294 -25.06 -11.57 14.04
C PHE A 294 -25.96 -12.67 13.44
N PRO A 295 -26.96 -12.37 12.59
CA PRO A 295 -27.72 -13.40 11.87
C PRO A 295 -26.86 -14.30 10.98
N VAL A 296 -25.76 -13.80 10.39
CA VAL A 296 -24.82 -14.62 9.61
C VAL A 296 -24.15 -15.67 10.50
N LEU A 297 -23.75 -15.27 11.72
CA LEU A 297 -23.17 -16.20 12.70
C LEU A 297 -24.18 -17.29 13.11
N LEU A 298 -25.46 -16.93 13.27
CA LEU A 298 -26.52 -17.90 13.53
C LEU A 298 -26.73 -18.86 12.35
N CYS A 299 -26.61 -18.38 11.11
CA CYS A 299 -26.73 -19.22 9.91
C CYS A 299 -25.65 -20.31 9.85
N TRP A 300 -24.42 -20.01 10.26
CA TRP A 300 -23.37 -21.02 10.34
C TRP A 300 -23.71 -22.14 11.33
N ALA A 301 -24.25 -21.78 12.50
CA ALA A 301 -24.74 -22.76 13.47
C ALA A 301 -25.92 -23.59 12.90
N MET A 302 -26.88 -22.94 12.23
CA MET A 302 -28.00 -23.63 11.58
C MET A 302 -27.52 -24.64 10.53
N LEU A 303 -26.53 -24.29 9.70
CA LEU A 303 -25.94 -25.19 8.71
C LEU A 303 -25.28 -26.39 9.39
N TYR A 304 -24.47 -26.16 10.43
CA TYR A 304 -23.80 -27.24 11.15
C TYR A 304 -24.79 -28.26 11.73
N PHE A 305 -25.94 -27.81 12.24
CA PHE A 305 -26.98 -28.67 12.81
C PHE A 305 -28.07 -29.10 11.80
N ALA A 306 -27.97 -28.73 10.53
CA ALA A 306 -29.01 -29.01 9.54
C ALA A 306 -29.21 -30.52 9.36
N LYS A 307 -30.46 -30.98 9.50
CA LYS A 307 -30.85 -32.39 9.28
C LYS A 307 -31.79 -32.57 8.09
N GLU A 308 -32.25 -31.45 7.53
CA GLU A 308 -33.20 -31.42 6.43
C GLU A 308 -32.90 -30.21 5.52
N LYS A 309 -33.30 -30.31 4.25
CA LYS A 309 -33.06 -29.27 3.25
C LYS A 309 -33.75 -27.94 3.58
N TYR A 310 -34.86 -27.96 4.32
CA TYR A 310 -35.57 -26.75 4.73
C TYR A 310 -34.77 -25.90 5.72
N THR A 311 -33.96 -26.53 6.60
CA THR A 311 -33.05 -25.78 7.48
C THR A 311 -31.98 -25.05 6.67
N ILE A 312 -31.45 -25.70 5.63
CA ILE A 312 -30.48 -25.09 4.70
C ILE A 312 -31.13 -23.94 3.94
N LEU A 313 -32.35 -24.11 3.42
CA LEU A 313 -33.06 -23.05 2.71
C LEU A 313 -33.39 -21.86 3.62
N ALA A 314 -33.83 -22.11 4.87
CA ALA A 314 -34.08 -21.07 5.86
C ALA A 314 -32.81 -20.29 6.21
N SER A 315 -31.66 -20.97 6.35
CA SER A 315 -30.39 -20.28 6.58
C SER A 315 -30.00 -19.40 5.39
N ARG A 316 -30.35 -19.79 4.14
CA ARG A 316 -30.09 -18.96 2.95
C ARG A 316 -30.94 -17.70 2.89
N ILE A 317 -32.18 -17.75 3.39
CA ILE A 317 -33.03 -16.55 3.51
C ILE A 317 -32.43 -15.58 4.53
N ILE A 318 -32.06 -16.07 5.72
CA ILE A 318 -31.52 -15.23 6.79
C ILE A 318 -30.19 -14.60 6.35
N VAL A 319 -29.30 -15.40 5.76
CA VAL A 319 -28.00 -14.91 5.31
C VAL A 319 -28.13 -13.92 4.14
N GLY A 320 -29.12 -14.09 3.26
CA GLY A 320 -29.37 -13.13 2.17
C GLY A 320 -29.79 -11.76 2.70
N ILE A 321 -30.73 -11.71 3.65
CA ILE A 321 -31.13 -10.44 4.30
C ILE A 321 -29.92 -9.79 4.99
N ALA A 322 -29.13 -10.57 5.74
CA ALA A 322 -27.97 -10.08 6.45
C ALA A 322 -26.87 -9.57 5.50
N PHE A 323 -26.51 -10.35 4.48
CA PHE A 323 -25.51 -10.01 3.47
C PHE A 323 -25.91 -8.76 2.67
N GLY A 324 -27.20 -8.63 2.31
CA GLY A 324 -27.75 -7.44 1.68
C GLY A 324 -27.61 -6.18 2.54
N GLY A 325 -27.49 -6.32 3.87
CA GLY A 325 -27.16 -5.23 4.80
C GLY A 325 -25.66 -4.97 4.94
N VAL A 326 -24.85 -6.02 5.05
CA VAL A 326 -23.39 -5.91 5.23
C VAL A 326 -22.71 -5.25 4.02
N LEU A 327 -23.08 -5.65 2.80
CA LEU A 327 -22.44 -5.16 1.58
C LEU A 327 -22.47 -3.62 1.43
N PRO A 328 -23.64 -2.93 1.45
CA PRO A 328 -23.67 -1.47 1.34
C PRO A 328 -23.01 -0.79 2.54
N LEU A 329 -23.06 -1.42 3.72
CA LEU A 329 -22.44 -0.91 4.92
C LEU A 329 -20.91 -0.90 4.81
N ILE A 330 -20.29 -1.88 4.15
CA ILE A 330 -18.85 -1.87 3.86
C ILE A 330 -18.47 -0.64 3.02
N TYR A 331 -19.20 -0.37 1.93
CA TYR A 331 -18.94 0.80 1.09
C TYR A 331 -19.14 2.12 1.84
N MET A 332 -20.22 2.22 2.62
CA MET A 332 -20.52 3.39 3.44
C MET A 332 -19.42 3.66 4.48
N ASN A 333 -18.98 2.63 5.21
CA ASN A 333 -17.91 2.76 6.19
C ASN A 333 -16.60 3.20 5.51
N ILE A 334 -16.21 2.61 4.38
CA ILE A 334 -14.98 3.06 3.70
C ILE A 334 -15.09 4.54 3.29
N GLY A 335 -16.28 4.98 2.85
CA GLY A 335 -16.53 6.39 2.52
C GLY A 335 -16.39 7.34 3.71
N GLU A 336 -16.75 6.92 4.91
CA GLU A 336 -16.78 7.76 6.11
C GLU A 336 -15.48 7.70 6.94
N TYR A 337 -14.76 6.58 6.89
CA TYR A 337 -13.57 6.36 7.73
C TYR A 337 -12.24 6.42 6.98
N VAL A 338 -12.24 6.39 5.64
CA VAL A 338 -11.01 6.46 4.84
C VAL A 338 -10.89 7.82 4.15
N ALA A 339 -9.67 8.37 4.16
CA ALA A 339 -9.33 9.62 3.49
C ALA A 339 -9.62 9.58 1.98
N PRO A 340 -10.15 10.66 1.37
CA PRO A 340 -10.62 10.68 -0.02
C PRO A 340 -9.62 10.14 -1.06
N ASN A 341 -8.33 10.44 -0.90
CA ASN A 341 -7.26 10.03 -1.81
C ASN A 341 -6.96 8.52 -1.80
N ARG A 342 -7.33 7.80 -0.74
CA ARG A 342 -7.10 6.35 -0.61
C ARG A 342 -8.38 5.52 -0.70
N ARG A 343 -9.56 6.14 -0.71
CA ARG A 343 -10.87 5.44 -0.73
C ARG A 343 -10.95 4.38 -1.82
N ALA A 344 -10.57 4.71 -3.05
CA ALA A 344 -10.65 3.77 -4.17
C ALA A 344 -9.78 2.51 -3.94
N LEU A 345 -8.60 2.67 -3.35
CA LEU A 345 -7.73 1.55 -3.00
C LEU A 345 -8.37 0.67 -1.92
N TYR A 346 -8.88 1.28 -0.83
CA TYR A 346 -9.49 0.53 0.27
C TYR A 346 -10.80 -0.14 -0.13
N VAL A 347 -11.62 0.49 -0.98
CA VAL A 347 -12.82 -0.13 -1.55
C VAL A 347 -12.43 -1.40 -2.32
N ASN A 348 -11.43 -1.33 -3.21
CA ASN A 348 -11.03 -2.50 -3.99
C ASN A 348 -10.36 -3.58 -3.13
N LEU A 349 -9.49 -3.22 -2.20
CA LEU A 349 -8.81 -4.18 -1.32
C LEU A 349 -9.80 -4.87 -0.38
N ILE A 350 -10.66 -4.10 0.29
CA ILE A 350 -11.59 -4.61 1.29
C ILE A 350 -12.80 -5.24 0.61
N ALA A 351 -13.62 -4.46 -0.11
CA ALA A 351 -14.92 -4.94 -0.58
C ALA A 351 -14.79 -6.05 -1.64
N CYS A 352 -13.78 -5.97 -2.51
CA CYS A 352 -13.56 -6.97 -3.56
C CYS A 352 -12.48 -7.98 -3.18
N GLY A 353 -11.29 -7.51 -2.81
CA GLY A 353 -10.12 -8.36 -2.56
C GLY A 353 -10.34 -9.37 -1.44
N MET A 354 -10.77 -8.90 -0.26
CA MET A 354 -11.01 -9.79 0.89
C MET A 354 -12.16 -10.75 0.66
N GLY A 355 -13.21 -10.33 -0.06
CA GLY A 355 -14.28 -11.21 -0.52
C GLY A 355 -13.75 -12.38 -1.37
N TYR A 356 -12.91 -12.11 -2.36
CA TYR A 356 -12.31 -13.18 -3.16
C TYR A 356 -11.41 -14.11 -2.36
N VAL A 357 -10.64 -13.58 -1.39
CA VAL A 357 -9.86 -14.41 -0.46
C VAL A 357 -10.79 -15.33 0.33
N GLY A 358 -11.91 -14.82 0.85
CA GLY A 358 -12.93 -15.60 1.52
C GLY A 358 -13.48 -16.73 0.65
N THR A 359 -13.90 -16.41 -0.58
CA THR A 359 -14.42 -17.39 -1.55
C THR A 359 -13.40 -18.46 -1.87
N MET A 360 -12.14 -18.08 -2.10
CA MET A 360 -11.04 -19.00 -2.35
C MET A 360 -10.83 -19.94 -1.15
N LEU A 361 -10.79 -19.42 0.08
CA LEU A 361 -10.64 -20.24 1.28
C LEU A 361 -11.82 -21.21 1.46
N GLY A 362 -13.05 -20.75 1.21
CA GLY A 362 -14.23 -21.60 1.25
C GLY A 362 -14.15 -22.77 0.26
N HIS A 363 -13.68 -22.52 -0.98
CA HIS A 363 -13.45 -23.58 -1.96
C HIS A 363 -12.35 -24.55 -1.54
N ILE A 364 -11.18 -24.04 -1.12
CA ILE A 364 -10.04 -24.87 -0.73
C ILE A 364 -10.43 -25.78 0.44
N LEU A 365 -11.04 -25.24 1.50
CA LEU A 365 -11.44 -26.04 2.65
C LEU A 365 -12.51 -27.07 2.31
N SER A 366 -13.42 -26.73 1.40
CA SER A 366 -14.45 -27.65 0.90
C SER A 366 -13.90 -28.87 0.14
N ILE A 367 -12.66 -28.82 -0.33
CA ILE A 367 -11.99 -29.99 -0.96
C ILE A 367 -11.51 -30.97 0.12
N PHE A 368 -11.08 -30.47 1.27
CA PHE A 368 -10.39 -31.28 2.29
C PHE A 368 -11.26 -31.66 3.48
N LEU A 369 -12.35 -30.92 3.73
CA LEU A 369 -13.16 -31.04 4.93
C LEU A 369 -14.64 -31.26 4.60
N ASP A 370 -15.32 -32.00 5.48
CA ASP A 370 -16.78 -32.09 5.45
C ASP A 370 -17.43 -30.70 5.58
N TRP A 371 -18.52 -30.48 4.85
CA TRP A 371 -19.20 -29.18 4.74
C TRP A 371 -19.69 -28.64 6.09
N ARG A 372 -19.94 -29.49 7.09
CA ARG A 372 -20.27 -29.06 8.47
C ARG A 372 -19.04 -28.51 9.18
N ASN A 373 -17.87 -29.13 9.01
CA ASN A 373 -16.62 -28.63 9.58
C ASN A 373 -16.21 -27.30 8.93
N VAL A 374 -16.42 -27.16 7.62
CA VAL A 374 -16.22 -25.88 6.92
C VAL A 374 -17.14 -24.80 7.49
N ALA A 375 -18.40 -25.14 7.83
CA ALA A 375 -19.32 -24.21 8.48
C ALA A 375 -18.84 -23.74 9.86
N LEU A 376 -18.24 -24.62 10.68
CA LEU A 376 -17.64 -24.23 11.96
C LEU A 376 -16.45 -23.28 11.77
N ILE A 377 -15.62 -23.50 10.75
CA ILE A 377 -14.50 -22.60 10.42
C ILE A 377 -15.04 -21.23 9.99
N GLY A 378 -16.14 -21.20 9.22
CA GLY A 378 -16.83 -19.97 8.82
C GLY A 378 -17.31 -19.11 9.99
N MET A 379 -17.61 -19.72 11.15
CA MET A 379 -17.98 -18.97 12.35
C MET A 379 -16.86 -18.07 12.88
N ILE A 380 -15.59 -18.39 12.60
CA ILE A 380 -14.45 -17.62 13.11
C ILE A 380 -14.39 -16.22 12.50
N PRO A 381 -14.26 -16.03 11.17
CA PRO A 381 -14.24 -14.69 10.57
C PRO A 381 -15.57 -13.95 10.79
N THR A 382 -16.72 -14.64 10.79
CA THR A 382 -18.03 -14.02 11.06
C THR A 382 -18.17 -13.58 12.53
N GLY A 383 -17.67 -14.36 13.48
CA GLY A 383 -17.70 -14.01 14.90
C GLY A 383 -16.81 -12.80 15.19
N LEU A 384 -15.60 -12.80 14.63
CA LEU A 384 -14.70 -11.65 14.73
C LEU A 384 -15.29 -10.40 14.06
N SER A 385 -15.90 -10.54 12.88
CA SER A 385 -16.56 -9.42 12.19
C SER A 385 -17.78 -8.89 12.92
N THR A 386 -18.44 -9.71 13.75
CA THR A 386 -19.55 -9.28 14.61
C THR A 386 -19.06 -8.56 15.86
N ILE A 387 -17.97 -9.01 16.49
CA ILE A 387 -17.53 -8.52 17.81
C ILE A 387 -16.64 -7.29 17.71
N ILE A 388 -15.66 -7.28 16.79
CA ILE A 388 -14.66 -6.21 16.67
C ILE A 388 -15.28 -4.81 16.47
N PRO A 389 -16.36 -4.63 15.67
CA PRO A 389 -16.96 -3.31 15.47
C PRO A 389 -17.40 -2.60 16.75
N LEU A 390 -17.73 -3.34 17.81
CA LEU A 390 -18.15 -2.75 19.08
C LEU A 390 -17.06 -1.89 19.74
N PHE A 391 -15.79 -2.22 19.47
CA PHE A 391 -14.62 -1.60 20.10
C PHE A 391 -14.03 -0.43 19.29
N TRP A 392 -14.43 -0.24 18.03
CA TRP A 392 -13.89 0.84 17.21
C TRP A 392 -14.62 2.18 17.42
N VAL A 393 -14.04 3.26 16.91
CA VAL A 393 -14.68 4.60 16.93
C VAL A 393 -15.84 4.66 15.95
N GLU A 394 -16.92 5.33 16.35
CA GLU A 394 -18.07 5.56 15.48
C GLU A 394 -17.80 6.68 14.47
N SER A 395 -18.59 6.72 13.40
CA SER A 395 -18.42 7.65 12.29
C SER A 395 -18.56 9.09 12.77
N PRO A 396 -17.53 9.94 12.59
CA PRO A 396 -17.62 11.36 12.91
C PRO A 396 -18.76 12.05 12.14
N PHE A 397 -19.02 11.62 10.90
CA PHE A 397 -20.10 12.18 10.09
C PHE A 397 -21.48 11.89 10.68
N TRP A 398 -21.73 10.63 11.08
CA TRP A 398 -22.99 10.25 11.71
C TRP A 398 -23.17 10.92 13.08
N LEU A 399 -22.10 11.00 13.89
CA LEU A 399 -22.13 11.69 15.19
C LEU A 399 -22.45 13.18 15.05
N ALA A 400 -21.87 13.84 14.03
CA ALA A 400 -22.13 15.25 13.75
C ALA A 400 -23.60 15.49 13.36
N ASN A 401 -24.17 14.64 12.51
CA ASN A 401 -25.58 14.73 12.08
C ASN A 401 -26.55 14.36 13.21
N SER A 402 -26.12 13.52 14.16
CA SER A 402 -26.89 13.17 15.36
C SER A 402 -26.80 14.22 16.47
N GLY A 403 -26.11 15.34 16.25
CA GLY A 403 -25.91 16.42 17.24
C GLY A 403 -24.94 16.08 18.38
N ARG A 404 -24.20 14.96 18.29
CA ARG A 404 -23.25 14.48 19.31
C ARG A 404 -21.85 15.02 19.03
N TYR A 405 -21.69 16.34 19.15
CA TYR A 405 -20.48 17.05 18.70
C TYR A 405 -19.21 16.70 19.48
N GLU A 406 -19.31 16.49 20.80
CA GLU A 406 -18.15 16.13 21.63
C GLU A 406 -17.59 14.75 21.25
N GLU A 407 -18.48 13.78 21.05
CA GLU A 407 -18.10 12.44 20.59
C GLU A 407 -17.58 12.46 19.16
N CYS A 408 -18.16 13.29 18.30
CA CYS A 408 -17.66 13.52 16.94
C CYS A 408 -16.22 14.02 16.96
N GLU A 409 -15.91 15.02 17.80
CA GLU A 409 -14.55 15.55 17.93
C GLU A 409 -13.56 14.48 18.42
N ASN A 410 -13.94 13.69 19.42
CA ASN A 410 -13.12 12.59 19.93
C ASN A 410 -12.88 11.52 18.86
N ALA A 411 -13.92 11.09 18.14
CA ALA A 411 -13.82 10.13 17.05
C ALA A 411 -12.99 10.66 15.87
N PHE A 412 -13.16 11.94 15.52
CA PHE A 412 -12.43 12.55 14.41
C PHE A 412 -10.93 12.64 14.71
N LYS A 413 -10.56 13.09 15.91
CA LYS A 413 -9.15 13.16 16.35
C LYS A 413 -8.50 11.78 16.45
N ALA A 414 -9.24 10.77 16.90
CA ALA A 414 -8.76 9.39 16.91
C ALA A 414 -8.47 8.84 15.49
N LEU A 415 -9.17 9.31 14.47
CA LEU A 415 -9.01 8.88 13.07
C LEU A 415 -8.03 9.73 12.25
N HIS A 416 -7.84 11.02 12.58
CA HIS A 416 -7.09 11.95 11.74
C HIS A 416 -5.97 12.69 12.50
N GLY A 417 -5.74 12.32 13.76
CA GLY A 417 -4.82 13.02 14.65
C GLY A 417 -5.30 14.43 15.04
N SER A 418 -4.47 15.15 15.79
CA SER A 418 -4.78 16.48 16.35
C SER A 418 -4.02 17.62 15.67
N ASN A 419 -3.79 17.53 14.36
CA ASN A 419 -3.03 18.53 13.60
C ASN A 419 -3.89 19.75 13.23
N GLU A 420 -3.25 20.87 12.89
CA GLU A 420 -3.95 22.12 12.55
C GLU A 420 -4.90 21.97 11.35
N ILE A 421 -4.52 21.14 10.38
CA ILE A 421 -5.35 20.78 9.21
C ILE A 421 -6.57 19.97 9.65
N SER A 422 -6.36 18.90 10.44
CA SER A 422 -7.43 18.06 10.99
C SER A 422 -8.44 18.88 11.81
N ASN A 423 -7.97 19.86 12.59
CA ASN A 423 -8.84 20.76 13.37
C ASN A 423 -9.66 21.72 12.47
N LYS A 424 -9.12 22.15 11.32
CA LYS A 424 -9.88 22.94 10.34
C LYS A 424 -10.98 22.10 9.69
N GLU A 425 -10.67 20.87 9.29
CA GLU A 425 -11.65 19.93 8.71
C GLU A 425 -12.78 19.59 9.70
N LEU A 426 -12.44 19.32 10.96
CA LEU A 426 -13.43 19.07 12.02
C LEU A 426 -14.40 20.25 12.18
N LYS A 427 -13.89 21.49 12.20
CA LYS A 427 -14.74 22.68 12.29
C LYS A 427 -15.68 22.80 11.10
N GLN A 428 -15.19 22.54 9.89
CA GLN A 428 -16.02 22.57 8.68
C GLN A 428 -17.12 21.49 8.72
N LEU A 429 -16.79 20.28 9.17
CA LEU A 429 -17.75 19.18 9.35
C LEU A 429 -18.89 19.58 10.29
N ILE A 430 -18.56 20.11 11.47
CA ILE A 430 -19.54 20.54 12.49
C ILE A 430 -20.40 21.71 12.00
N ILE A 431 -19.81 22.68 11.29
CA ILE A 431 -20.56 23.82 10.74
C ILE A 431 -21.57 23.30 9.71
N LYS A 432 -21.14 22.42 8.81
CA LYS A 432 -22.00 21.87 7.76
C LYS A 432 -23.16 21.06 8.35
N SER A 433 -22.91 20.25 9.38
CA SER A 433 -23.98 19.45 10.01
C SER A 433 -25.01 20.29 10.77
N LYS A 434 -24.66 21.51 11.22
CA LYS A 434 -25.60 22.45 11.87
C LYS A 434 -26.50 23.19 10.89
N THR A 435 -26.11 23.28 9.63
CA THR A 435 -26.85 23.98 8.56
C THR A 435 -27.77 23.09 7.74
N THR A 436 -27.69 21.77 7.96
CA THR A 436 -28.50 20.74 7.28
C THR A 436 -29.53 20.23 8.26
#